data_AF-A0A535UCU4-F1
#
_entry.id   AF-A0A535UCU4-F1
#
_cell.length_a   1.000
_cell.length_b   1.000
_cell.length_c   1.000
_cell.angle_alpha   90.00
_cell.angle_beta   90.00
_cell.angle_gamma   90.00
#
_symmetry.space_group_name_H-M   'P 1'
#
loop_
_entity.id
_entity.type
_entity.pdbx_description
1 polymer ?
#
loop_
_entity_poly.entity_id
_entity_poly.type
_entity_poly.pdbx_seq_one_letter_code
_entity_poly.pdbx_strand_id
1 'polypeptide(L)'
;MRGLGRGLDALIPMSREGEAMVPQMIAVDQIRPSHQQVRSRFDAEPLGELAESIRLHGVLQPLLVRRIGDGYELIAGERRWRAARLAGLQAVPAVVRSDAGNDAQLVLGLIENLQRADLDPIEEARGLKRLTEDFGLTHDEVAQRIGKHRVSVTQSLRLLGGCAAVQSSVGSGVITAGHARALIALDSQAAQEHGLKVVIGKRLSVRQTENWVRTYRPKKLTRANAPAELRQIAAEAESKLGLPVRVSGSLNRGKVELRYSNREELERVYGKLVS
;
A
#
# COMPACT_ATOMS: atom_id res chain seq x y z
N MET A 1 7.26 -7.03 -33.58
CA MET A 1 6.57 -5.79 -33.18
C MET A 1 5.13 -6.12 -32.78
N ARG A 2 4.85 -6.19 -31.48
CA ARG A 2 3.51 -6.28 -30.85
C ARG A 2 3.74 -5.68 -29.46
N GLY A 3 3.17 -4.58 -29.00
CA GLY A 3 2.10 -3.71 -29.44
C GLY A 3 1.78 -2.94 -28.17
N LEU A 4 2.28 -1.71 -28.05
CA LEU A 4 2.02 -0.81 -26.93
C LEU A 4 0.51 -0.55 -26.88
N GLY A 5 -0.20 -1.10 -25.89
CA GLY A 5 -1.66 -0.90 -25.84
C GLY A 5 -2.40 -1.46 -24.63
N ARG A 6 -1.75 -1.85 -23.53
CA ARG A 6 -2.44 -2.40 -22.33
C ARG A 6 -2.39 -1.50 -21.09
N GLY A 7 -1.81 -0.30 -21.21
CA GLY A 7 -1.58 0.60 -20.07
C GLY A 7 -2.59 1.74 -19.95
N LEU A 8 -3.35 2.04 -21.01
CA LEU A 8 -4.25 3.20 -21.05
C LEU A 8 -5.68 2.88 -20.59
N ASP A 9 -6.08 1.60 -20.63
CA ASP A 9 -7.40 1.15 -20.15
C ASP A 9 -7.56 1.25 -18.61
N ALA A 10 -6.47 1.48 -17.87
CA ALA A 10 -6.50 1.66 -16.41
C ALA A 10 -6.87 3.09 -15.98
N LEU A 11 -6.90 4.05 -16.91
CA LEU A 11 -7.09 5.48 -16.60
C LEU A 11 -8.45 6.04 -17.04
N ILE A 12 -9.24 5.29 -17.80
CA ILE A 12 -10.55 5.72 -18.28
C ILE A 12 -11.59 4.64 -17.90
N PRO A 13 -12.58 4.94 -17.04
CA PRO A 13 -13.69 4.01 -16.82
C PRO A 13 -14.50 3.89 -18.11
N MET A 14 -14.46 2.70 -18.72
CA MET A 14 -15.20 2.37 -19.95
C MET A 14 -16.61 1.85 -19.60
N SER A 15 -17.61 2.30 -20.35
CA SER A 15 -18.97 1.72 -20.38
C SER A 15 -18.99 0.43 -21.22
N ARG A 16 -20.02 -0.42 -21.07
CA ARG A 16 -20.19 -1.65 -21.88
C ARG A 16 -20.34 -1.40 -23.39
N GLU A 17 -20.60 -0.15 -23.81
CA GLU A 17 -20.70 0.25 -25.22
C GLU A 17 -19.38 0.80 -25.81
N GLY A 18 -18.28 0.79 -25.04
CA GLY A 18 -17.01 1.37 -25.48
C GLY A 18 -16.97 2.91 -25.41
N GLU A 19 -18.01 3.53 -24.84
CA GLU A 19 -18.01 4.95 -24.56
C GLU A 19 -17.20 5.25 -23.28
N ALA A 20 -16.17 6.09 -23.44
CA ALA A 20 -15.43 6.66 -22.32
C ALA A 20 -16.41 7.43 -21.43
N MET A 21 -16.51 7.08 -20.14
CA MET A 21 -17.22 7.94 -19.22
C MET A 21 -16.43 9.22 -19.02
N VAL A 22 -16.86 10.27 -19.70
CA VAL A 22 -16.22 11.57 -19.63
C VAL A 22 -16.51 12.18 -18.25
N PRO A 23 -15.48 12.52 -17.46
CA PRO A 23 -15.68 13.24 -16.21
C PRO A 23 -16.35 14.58 -16.50
N GLN A 24 -17.41 14.90 -15.76
CA GLN A 24 -18.10 16.17 -15.83
C GLN A 24 -17.72 17.01 -14.61
N MET A 25 -17.63 18.32 -14.78
CA MET A 25 -17.41 19.23 -13.65
C MET A 25 -18.74 19.45 -12.93
N ILE A 26 -18.84 18.97 -11.69
CA ILE A 26 -20.05 19.07 -10.88
C ILE A 26 -19.78 20.00 -9.71
N ALA A 27 -20.73 20.90 -9.41
CA ALA A 27 -20.64 21.79 -8.27
C ALA A 27 -20.52 20.98 -6.97
N VAL A 28 -19.55 21.32 -6.13
CA VAL A 28 -19.27 20.57 -4.88
C VAL A 28 -20.51 20.54 -3.97
N ASP A 29 -21.29 21.62 -3.98
CA ASP A 29 -22.52 21.77 -3.19
C ASP A 29 -23.73 20.98 -3.74
N GLN A 30 -23.67 20.53 -5.00
CA GLN A 30 -24.68 19.63 -5.58
C GLN A 30 -24.43 18.17 -5.21
N ILE A 31 -23.26 17.84 -4.65
CA ILE A 31 -22.88 16.48 -4.24
C ILE A 31 -23.18 16.30 -2.75
N ARG A 32 -24.08 15.38 -2.45
CA ARG A 32 -24.43 14.99 -1.09
C ARG A 32 -23.74 13.67 -0.72
N PRO A 33 -23.20 13.55 0.51
CA PRO A 33 -22.67 12.27 0.97
C PRO A 33 -23.79 11.26 1.12
N SER A 34 -23.52 9.98 0.85
CA SER A 34 -24.51 8.93 1.05
C SER A 34 -24.81 8.71 2.53
N HIS A 35 -26.10 8.62 2.88
CA HIS A 35 -26.58 8.39 4.24
C HIS A 35 -26.14 7.04 4.84
N GLN A 36 -25.69 6.10 4.00
CA GLN A 36 -25.22 4.78 4.45
C GLN A 36 -23.77 4.77 4.95
N GLN A 37 -23.03 5.88 4.87
CA GLN A 37 -21.66 5.97 5.40
C GLN A 37 -21.65 6.40 6.87
N VAL A 38 -22.20 5.54 7.73
CA VAL A 38 -22.00 5.61 9.19
C VAL A 38 -20.51 5.37 9.45
N ARG A 39 -19.78 6.46 9.73
CA ARG A 39 -18.33 6.47 9.93
C ARG A 39 -17.90 5.43 10.97
N SER A 40 -17.18 4.41 10.54
CA SER A 40 -16.32 3.64 11.44
C SER A 40 -14.95 4.32 11.47
N ARG A 41 -14.65 5.04 12.57
CA ARG A 41 -13.32 5.30 13.18
C ARG A 41 -12.05 5.56 12.32
N PHE A 42 -12.12 5.77 11.01
CA PHE A 42 -10.97 5.96 10.11
C PHE A 42 -10.61 7.44 9.86
N ASP A 43 -11.23 8.39 10.56
CA ASP A 43 -10.93 9.83 10.48
C ASP A 43 -9.71 10.22 11.37
N ALA A 44 -8.57 9.54 11.26
CA ALA A 44 -7.36 9.87 12.03
C ALA A 44 -6.12 10.14 11.17
N GLU A 45 -6.30 10.44 9.89
CA GLU A 45 -5.21 10.90 9.02
C GLU A 45 -5.51 12.33 8.55
N PRO A 46 -4.54 13.27 8.60
CA PRO A 46 -4.82 14.68 8.35
C PRO A 46 -5.32 14.91 6.92
N LEU A 47 -6.57 15.34 6.77
CA LEU A 47 -7.14 15.82 5.49
C LEU A 47 -6.38 17.03 4.93
N GLY A 48 -5.55 17.69 5.73
CA GLY A 48 -4.79 18.89 5.38
C GLY A 48 -3.87 18.68 4.18
N GLU A 49 -3.01 17.66 4.20
CA GLU A 49 -2.06 17.40 3.11
C GLU A 49 -2.77 17.15 1.78
N LEU A 50 -3.88 16.39 1.81
CA LEU A 50 -4.69 16.13 0.62
C LEU A 50 -5.40 17.40 0.12
N ALA A 51 -5.89 18.24 1.03
CA ALA A 51 -6.50 19.53 0.67
C ALA A 51 -5.48 20.50 0.07
N GLU A 52 -4.24 20.54 0.57
CA GLU A 52 -3.16 21.33 -0.04
C GLU A 52 -2.82 20.83 -1.44
N SER A 53 -2.69 19.51 -1.61
CA SER A 53 -2.43 18.91 -2.92
C SER A 53 -3.54 19.21 -3.92
N ILE A 54 -4.81 19.09 -3.50
CA ILE A 54 -5.98 19.39 -4.34
C ILE A 54 -6.09 20.89 -4.65
N ARG A 55 -5.72 21.77 -3.72
CA ARG A 55 -5.66 23.22 -3.98
C ARG A 55 -4.64 23.57 -5.06
N LEU A 56 -3.50 22.88 -5.09
CA LEU A 56 -2.42 23.12 -6.06
C LEU A 56 -2.67 22.48 -7.43
N HIS A 57 -3.17 21.23 -7.46
CA HIS A 57 -3.24 20.42 -8.69
C HIS A 57 -4.67 20.07 -9.13
N GLY A 58 -5.67 20.50 -8.36
CA GLY A 58 -7.05 20.06 -8.55
C GLY A 58 -7.26 18.60 -8.14
N VAL A 59 -8.46 18.09 -8.41
CA VAL A 59 -8.79 16.68 -8.16
C VAL A 59 -8.39 15.87 -9.39
N LEU A 60 -7.24 15.21 -9.35
CA LEU A 60 -6.71 14.44 -10.48
C LEU A 60 -7.56 13.19 -10.81
N GLN A 61 -8.09 12.53 -9.78
CA GLN A 61 -8.93 11.35 -9.95
C GLN A 61 -10.40 11.72 -9.72
N PRO A 62 -11.27 11.60 -10.74
CA PRO A 62 -12.68 11.98 -10.64
C PRO A 62 -13.42 11.28 -9.49
N LEU A 63 -14.39 11.99 -8.92
CA LEU A 63 -15.35 11.41 -7.98
C LEU A 63 -16.34 10.52 -8.71
N LEU A 64 -16.95 9.57 -8.00
CA LEU A 64 -18.03 8.77 -8.53
C LEU A 64 -19.34 9.21 -7.88
N VAL A 65 -20.28 9.66 -8.70
CA VAL A 65 -21.58 10.14 -8.21
C VAL A 65 -22.72 9.52 -8.98
N ARG A 66 -23.87 9.39 -8.31
CA ARG A 66 -25.15 9.00 -8.91
C ARG A 66 -26.08 10.20 -8.94
N ARG A 67 -26.81 10.39 -10.03
CA ARG A 67 -27.82 11.44 -10.10
C ARG A 67 -29.01 11.08 -9.18
N ILE A 68 -29.42 12.01 -8.32
CA ILE A 68 -30.58 11.86 -7.43
C ILE A 68 -31.43 13.14 -7.46
N GLY A 69 -32.62 13.08 -8.08
CA GLY A 69 -33.44 14.27 -8.30
C GLY A 69 -32.65 15.37 -9.05
N ASP A 70 -32.56 16.56 -8.45
CA ASP A 70 -31.83 17.71 -8.99
C ASP A 70 -30.35 17.80 -8.57
N GLY A 71 -29.87 16.82 -7.79
CA GLY A 71 -28.50 16.79 -7.28
C GLY A 71 -27.80 15.46 -7.54
N TYR A 72 -26.71 15.24 -6.80
CA TYR A 72 -25.88 14.06 -6.90
C TYR A 72 -25.63 13.45 -5.53
N GLU A 73 -25.58 12.12 -5.47
CA GLU A 73 -25.16 11.37 -4.31
C GLU A 73 -23.76 10.83 -4.56
N LEU A 74 -22.86 11.06 -3.60
CA LEU A 74 -21.51 10.53 -3.66
C LEU A 74 -21.52 9.02 -3.42
N ILE A 75 -21.05 8.26 -4.41
CA ILE A 75 -20.84 6.82 -4.31
C ILE A 75 -19.43 6.55 -3.77
N ALA A 76 -18.42 7.18 -4.37
CA ALA A 76 -17.01 6.98 -4.00
C ALA A 76 -16.19 8.27 -4.10
N GLY A 77 -15.18 8.37 -3.23
CA GLY A 77 -14.27 9.52 -3.17
C GLY A 77 -14.53 10.49 -2.01
N GLU A 78 -15.16 10.06 -0.92
CA GLU A 78 -15.49 10.89 0.27
C GLU A 78 -14.32 11.74 0.77
N ARG A 79 -13.11 11.16 0.89
CA ARG A 79 -11.92 11.91 1.32
C ARG A 79 -11.53 13.02 0.32
N ARG A 80 -11.64 12.75 -0.98
CA ARG A 80 -11.35 13.71 -2.06
C ARG A 80 -12.43 14.80 -2.10
N TRP A 81 -13.70 14.45 -1.94
CA TRP A 81 -14.80 15.42 -1.84
C TRP A 81 -14.64 16.33 -0.61
N ARG A 82 -14.36 15.77 0.57
CA ARG A 82 -14.08 16.56 1.79
C ARG A 82 -12.87 17.47 1.62
N ALA A 83 -11.77 16.94 1.08
CA ALA A 83 -10.55 17.71 0.86
C ALA A 83 -10.74 18.81 -0.21
N ALA A 84 -11.52 18.55 -1.27
CA ALA A 84 -11.89 19.55 -2.27
C ALA A 84 -12.75 20.68 -1.68
N ARG A 85 -13.69 20.33 -0.79
CA ARG A 85 -14.50 21.32 -0.07
C ARG A 85 -13.64 22.16 0.89
N LEU A 86 -12.70 21.53 1.61
CA LEU A 86 -11.73 22.24 2.47
C LEU A 86 -10.78 23.13 1.67
N ALA A 87 -10.40 22.70 0.46
CA ALA A 87 -9.57 23.46 -0.47
C ALA A 87 -10.32 24.63 -1.14
N GLY A 88 -11.63 24.76 -0.94
CA GLY A 88 -12.45 25.85 -1.49
C GLY A 88 -12.77 25.72 -2.98
N LEU A 89 -12.71 24.50 -3.54
CA LEU A 89 -13.09 24.27 -4.93
C LEU A 89 -14.61 24.41 -5.13
N GLN A 90 -15.01 25.13 -6.18
CA GLN A 90 -16.42 25.32 -6.55
C GLN A 90 -17.01 24.12 -7.28
N ALA A 91 -16.19 23.47 -8.12
CA ALA A 91 -16.58 22.29 -8.89
C ALA A 91 -15.48 21.23 -8.87
N VAL A 92 -15.87 19.97 -8.99
CA VAL A 92 -14.98 18.81 -8.99
C VAL A 92 -15.28 17.91 -10.18
N PRO A 93 -14.25 17.32 -10.82
CA PRO A 93 -14.45 16.32 -11.84
C PRO A 93 -15.11 15.10 -11.20
N ALA A 94 -16.25 14.72 -11.75
CA ALA A 94 -17.06 13.63 -11.28
C ALA A 94 -17.65 12.88 -12.46
N VAL A 95 -17.64 11.57 -12.34
CA VAL A 95 -18.27 10.66 -13.29
C VAL A 95 -19.69 10.42 -12.80
N VAL A 96 -20.67 10.92 -13.56
CA VAL A 96 -22.10 10.71 -13.29
C VAL A 96 -22.51 9.35 -13.81
N ARG A 97 -23.01 8.49 -12.92
CA ARG A 97 -23.62 7.21 -13.30
C ARG A 97 -25.11 7.43 -13.54
N SER A 98 -25.54 7.22 -14.77
CA SER A 98 -26.95 7.12 -15.18
C SER A 98 -27.46 5.71 -14.89
N ASP A 99 -28.31 5.64 -13.86
CA ASP A 99 -29.39 4.67 -13.66
C ASP A 99 -29.03 3.23 -13.25
N ALA A 100 -29.70 2.78 -12.19
CA ALA A 100 -29.50 1.55 -11.42
C ALA A 100 -29.74 0.22 -12.18
N GLY A 101 -30.08 0.25 -13.47
CA GLY A 101 -30.45 -0.95 -14.24
C GLY A 101 -29.28 -1.83 -14.66
N ASN A 102 -28.14 -1.23 -15.01
CA ASN A 102 -26.96 -1.98 -15.51
C ASN A 102 -26.01 -2.40 -14.38
N ASP A 103 -25.91 -1.59 -13.32
CA ASP A 103 -25.04 -1.86 -12.17
C ASP A 103 -25.56 -3.00 -11.31
N ALA A 104 -26.88 -3.12 -11.13
CA ALA A 104 -27.46 -4.25 -10.41
C ALA A 104 -27.08 -5.58 -11.10
N GLN A 105 -27.17 -5.65 -12.43
CA GLN A 105 -26.79 -6.85 -13.19
C GLN A 105 -25.28 -7.10 -13.18
N LEU A 106 -24.45 -6.06 -13.26
CA LEU A 106 -22.99 -6.18 -13.17
C LEU A 106 -22.53 -6.65 -11.78
N VAL A 107 -23.11 -6.08 -10.72
CA VAL A 107 -22.85 -6.47 -9.34
C VAL A 107 -23.32 -7.89 -9.09
N LEU A 108 -24.51 -8.26 -9.58
CA LEU A 108 -25.02 -9.63 -9.51
C LEU A 108 -24.08 -10.61 -10.23
N GLY A 109 -23.65 -10.30 -11.46
CA GLY A 109 -22.72 -11.16 -12.19
C GLY A 109 -21.34 -11.27 -11.53
N LEU A 110 -20.87 -10.21 -10.87
CA LEU A 110 -19.61 -10.25 -10.12
C LEU A 110 -19.75 -11.05 -8.81
N ILE A 111 -20.89 -10.94 -8.12
CA ILE A 111 -21.21 -11.73 -6.94
C ILE A 111 -21.34 -13.21 -7.29
N GLU A 112 -22.03 -13.54 -8.38
CA GLU A 112 -22.14 -14.90 -8.90
C GLU A 112 -20.76 -15.47 -9.24
N ASN A 113 -19.91 -14.68 -9.93
CA ASN A 113 -18.54 -15.09 -10.22
C ASN A 113 -17.73 -15.31 -8.92
N LEU A 114 -17.90 -14.46 -7.91
CA LEU A 114 -17.26 -14.59 -6.60
C LEU A 114 -17.73 -15.80 -5.77
N GLN A 115 -18.94 -16.31 -6.04
CA GLN A 115 -19.49 -17.49 -5.38
C GLN A 115 -19.03 -18.79 -6.04
N ARG A 116 -18.27 -18.73 -7.13
CA ARG A 116 -17.68 -19.93 -7.73
C ARG A 116 -16.66 -20.57 -6.79
N ALA A 117 -16.69 -21.89 -6.71
CA ALA A 117 -15.84 -22.66 -5.80
C ALA A 117 -14.36 -22.76 -6.25
N ASP A 118 -14.04 -22.34 -7.47
CA ASP A 118 -12.73 -22.52 -8.12
C ASP A 118 -11.83 -21.28 -8.10
N LEU A 119 -12.26 -20.16 -7.50
CA LEU A 119 -11.46 -18.94 -7.45
C LEU A 119 -10.22 -19.07 -6.55
N ASP A 120 -9.09 -18.58 -7.04
CA ASP A 120 -7.91 -18.44 -6.20
C ASP A 120 -8.09 -17.27 -5.20
N PRO A 121 -7.38 -17.27 -4.05
CA PRO A 121 -7.57 -16.25 -3.02
C PRO A 121 -7.25 -14.81 -3.47
N ILE A 122 -6.39 -14.64 -4.49
CA ILE A 122 -6.05 -13.34 -5.06
C ILE A 122 -7.14 -12.89 -6.04
N GLU A 123 -7.68 -13.79 -6.85
CA GLU A 123 -8.84 -13.50 -7.70
C GLU A 123 -10.06 -13.10 -6.89
N GLU A 124 -10.36 -13.84 -5.81
CA GLU A 124 -11.41 -13.47 -4.86
C GLU A 124 -11.16 -12.05 -4.32
N ALA A 125 -9.95 -11.77 -3.83
CA ALA A 125 -9.60 -10.47 -3.29
C ALA A 125 -9.75 -9.33 -4.33
N ARG A 126 -9.41 -9.57 -5.60
CA ARG A 126 -9.59 -8.61 -6.69
C ARG A 126 -11.07 -8.37 -6.99
N GLY A 127 -11.90 -9.42 -7.04
CA GLY A 127 -13.34 -9.27 -7.23
C GLY A 127 -13.99 -8.49 -6.08
N LEU A 128 -13.59 -8.77 -4.84
CA LEU A 128 -14.04 -8.03 -3.65
C LEU A 128 -13.61 -6.56 -3.72
N LYS A 129 -12.36 -6.28 -4.11
CA LYS A 129 -11.85 -4.92 -4.28
C LYS A 129 -12.67 -4.14 -5.32
N ARG A 130 -13.03 -4.81 -6.41
CA ARG A 130 -13.86 -4.25 -7.46
C ARG A 130 -15.26 -3.90 -6.96
N LEU A 131 -15.90 -4.77 -6.18
CA LEU A 131 -17.18 -4.45 -5.52
C LEU A 131 -17.07 -3.21 -4.62
N THR A 132 -15.98 -3.06 -3.88
CA THR A 132 -15.81 -1.92 -2.96
C THR A 132 -15.42 -0.61 -3.67
N GLU A 133 -14.56 -0.67 -4.68
CA GLU A 133 -14.01 0.53 -5.34
C GLU A 133 -14.86 1.00 -6.53
N ASP A 134 -15.32 0.08 -7.38
CA ASP A 134 -16.07 0.42 -8.59
C ASP A 134 -17.55 0.67 -8.28
N PHE A 135 -18.11 -0.06 -7.31
CA PHE A 135 -19.54 -0.04 -6.98
C PHE A 135 -19.85 0.56 -5.60
N GLY A 136 -18.82 1.00 -4.86
CA GLY A 136 -18.99 1.70 -3.59
C GLY A 136 -19.60 0.86 -2.45
N LEU A 137 -19.64 -0.47 -2.59
CA LEU A 137 -20.20 -1.35 -1.57
C LEU A 137 -19.31 -1.35 -0.33
N THR A 138 -19.92 -1.27 0.85
CA THR A 138 -19.20 -1.45 2.10
C THR A 138 -18.77 -2.91 2.29
N HIS A 139 -17.74 -3.14 3.11
CA HIS A 139 -17.31 -4.52 3.42
C HIS A 139 -18.44 -5.36 4.02
N ASP A 140 -19.36 -4.72 4.76
CA ASP A 140 -20.53 -5.36 5.35
C ASP A 140 -21.57 -5.77 4.30
N GLU A 141 -21.88 -4.90 3.35
CA GLU A 141 -22.79 -5.21 2.25
C GLU A 141 -22.24 -6.30 1.34
N VAL A 142 -20.94 -6.24 1.01
CA VAL A 142 -20.28 -7.31 0.25
C VAL A 142 -20.38 -8.63 0.99
N ALA A 143 -20.05 -8.64 2.29
CA ALA A 143 -20.08 -9.83 3.13
C ALA A 143 -21.47 -10.47 3.21
N GLN A 144 -22.52 -9.66 3.40
CA GLN A 144 -23.91 -10.13 3.41
C GLN A 144 -24.31 -10.75 2.07
N ARG A 145 -23.96 -10.11 0.95
CA ARG A 145 -24.33 -10.60 -0.39
C ARG A 145 -23.62 -11.89 -0.79
N ILE A 146 -22.39 -12.10 -0.32
CA ILE A 146 -21.63 -13.33 -0.61
C ILE A 146 -21.77 -14.40 0.49
N GLY A 147 -22.58 -14.16 1.54
CA GLY A 147 -22.79 -15.11 2.63
C GLY A 147 -21.54 -15.37 3.49
N LYS A 148 -20.64 -14.38 3.64
CA LYS A 148 -19.42 -14.49 4.46
C LYS A 148 -19.43 -13.48 5.61
N HIS A 149 -18.51 -13.65 6.57
CA HIS A 149 -18.29 -12.63 7.58
C HIS A 149 -17.51 -11.43 7.01
N ARG A 150 -17.85 -10.22 7.48
CA ARG A 150 -17.13 -8.97 7.19
C ARG A 150 -15.61 -9.07 7.41
N VAL A 151 -15.20 -9.80 8.45
CA VAL A 151 -13.79 -10.05 8.76
C VAL A 151 -13.11 -10.82 7.62
N SER A 152 -13.78 -11.80 7.02
CA SER A 152 -13.27 -12.57 5.90
C SER A 152 -13.02 -11.68 4.68
N VAL A 153 -13.96 -10.80 4.33
CA VAL A 153 -13.79 -9.81 3.24
C VAL A 153 -12.55 -8.95 3.48
N THR A 154 -12.39 -8.43 4.70
CA THR A 154 -11.24 -7.61 5.07
C THR A 154 -9.92 -8.39 4.99
N GLN A 155 -9.92 -9.66 5.41
CA GLN A 155 -8.74 -10.53 5.34
C GLN A 155 -8.35 -10.89 3.91
N SER A 156 -9.33 -11.10 3.01
CA SER A 156 -9.08 -11.33 1.59
C SER A 156 -8.49 -10.08 0.94
N LEU A 157 -9.10 -8.91 1.17
CA LEU A 157 -8.60 -7.63 0.62
C LEU A 157 -7.16 -7.32 1.05
N ARG A 158 -6.78 -7.67 2.29
CA ARG A 158 -5.39 -7.50 2.76
C ARG A 158 -4.36 -8.22 1.89
N LEU A 159 -4.72 -9.33 1.23
CA LEU A 159 -3.78 -10.09 0.39
C LEU A 159 -3.22 -9.24 -0.76
N LEU A 160 -4.00 -8.27 -1.26
CA LEU A 160 -3.56 -7.36 -2.32
C LEU A 160 -2.50 -6.35 -1.87
N GLY A 161 -2.26 -6.21 -0.58
CA GLY A 161 -1.18 -5.39 -0.02
C GLY A 161 0.19 -6.08 0.00
N GLY A 162 0.27 -7.37 -0.33
CA GLY A 162 1.55 -8.08 -0.44
C GLY A 162 2.32 -7.73 -1.71
N CYS A 163 3.64 -7.93 -1.70
CA CYS A 163 4.43 -7.81 -2.90
C CYS A 163 4.05 -8.88 -3.95
N ALA A 164 4.45 -8.67 -5.20
CA ALA A 164 4.10 -9.54 -6.32
C ALA A 164 4.45 -11.02 -6.07
N ALA A 165 5.61 -11.28 -5.45
CA ALA A 165 6.04 -12.65 -5.12
C ALA A 165 5.10 -13.33 -4.10
N VAL A 166 4.66 -12.60 -3.08
CA VAL A 166 3.72 -13.12 -2.06
C VAL A 166 2.35 -13.38 -2.69
N GLN A 167 1.82 -12.43 -3.47
CA GLN A 167 0.54 -12.60 -4.15
C GLN A 167 0.57 -13.82 -5.09
N SER A 168 1.59 -13.92 -5.93
CA SER A 168 1.74 -15.05 -6.86
C SER A 168 1.82 -16.39 -6.12
N SER A 169 2.53 -16.45 -4.99
CA SER A 169 2.68 -17.70 -4.21
C SER A 169 1.39 -18.13 -3.51
N VAL A 170 0.51 -17.19 -3.17
CA VAL A 170 -0.83 -17.50 -2.64
C VAL A 170 -1.76 -17.96 -3.75
N GLY A 171 -1.80 -17.23 -4.87
CA GLY A 171 -2.65 -17.58 -6.01
C GLY A 171 -2.33 -18.98 -6.56
N SER A 172 -1.05 -19.35 -6.59
CA SER A 172 -0.62 -20.69 -7.01
C SER A 172 -0.70 -21.76 -5.90
N GLY A 173 -1.18 -21.43 -4.70
CA GLY A 173 -1.31 -22.38 -3.58
C GLY A 173 0.00 -22.84 -2.92
N VAL A 174 1.15 -22.23 -3.24
CA VAL A 174 2.46 -22.56 -2.63
C VAL A 174 2.49 -22.22 -1.14
N ILE A 175 1.81 -21.12 -0.78
CA ILE A 175 1.54 -20.76 0.61
C ILE A 175 0.06 -20.48 0.80
N THR A 176 -0.45 -20.72 2.00
CA THR A 176 -1.84 -20.38 2.32
C THR A 176 -2.01 -18.86 2.53
N ALA A 177 -3.26 -18.37 2.41
CA ALA A 177 -3.60 -16.98 2.68
C ALA A 177 -3.20 -16.50 4.10
N GLY A 178 -3.16 -17.42 5.08
CA GLY A 178 -2.68 -17.11 6.44
C GLY A 178 -1.19 -16.74 6.47
N HIS A 179 -0.34 -17.47 5.75
CA HIS A 179 1.09 -17.15 5.63
C HIS A 179 1.29 -15.78 5.00
N ALA A 180 0.57 -15.49 3.91
CA ALA A 180 0.70 -14.20 3.24
C ALA A 180 0.27 -13.05 4.12
N ARG A 181 -0.85 -13.15 4.83
CA ARG A 181 -1.27 -12.09 5.78
C ARG A 181 -0.23 -11.83 6.85
N ALA A 182 0.46 -12.85 7.34
CA ALA A 182 1.57 -12.68 8.27
C ALA A 182 2.74 -11.94 7.62
N LEU A 183 3.15 -12.34 6.41
CA LEU A 183 4.25 -11.70 5.68
C LEU A 183 3.96 -10.23 5.33
N ILE A 184 2.71 -9.89 4.98
CA ILE A 184 2.27 -8.53 4.62
C ILE A 184 2.47 -7.53 5.76
N ALA A 185 2.57 -7.98 7.00
CA ALA A 185 2.88 -7.12 8.15
C ALA A 185 4.33 -6.59 8.15
N LEU A 186 5.20 -7.04 7.23
CA LEU A 186 6.56 -6.54 7.08
C LEU A 186 6.59 -5.26 6.23
N ASP A 187 7.33 -4.25 6.69
CA ASP A 187 7.34 -2.87 6.16
C ASP A 187 7.90 -2.72 4.73
N SER A 188 8.62 -3.71 4.21
CA SER A 188 9.27 -3.61 2.89
C SER A 188 9.09 -4.85 2.04
N GLN A 189 8.97 -4.63 0.72
CA GLN A 189 8.91 -5.71 -0.26
C GLN A 189 10.08 -6.70 -0.13
N ALA A 190 11.30 -6.19 0.08
CA ALA A 190 12.48 -7.04 0.27
C ALA A 190 12.37 -7.93 1.52
N ALA A 191 11.81 -7.41 2.62
CA ALA A 191 11.54 -8.20 3.82
C ALA A 191 10.47 -9.26 3.57
N GLN A 192 9.39 -8.92 2.84
CA GLN A 192 8.34 -9.86 2.47
C GLN A 192 8.87 -11.00 1.60
N GLU A 193 9.68 -10.70 0.58
CA GLU A 193 10.32 -11.70 -0.28
C GLU A 193 11.30 -12.59 0.49
N HIS A 194 12.07 -12.01 1.42
CA HIS A 194 12.94 -12.79 2.29
C HIS A 194 12.13 -13.72 3.21
N GLY A 195 11.08 -13.20 3.85
CA GLY A 195 10.19 -13.99 4.68
C GLY A 195 9.52 -15.13 3.91
N LEU A 196 9.06 -14.86 2.69
CA LEU A 196 8.51 -15.87 1.78
C LEU A 196 9.50 -17.02 1.54
N LYS A 197 10.76 -16.71 1.22
CA LYS A 197 11.83 -17.71 1.04
C LYS A 197 12.04 -18.54 2.31
N VAL A 198 12.00 -17.92 3.48
CA VAL A 198 12.14 -18.61 4.77
C VAL A 198 10.95 -19.53 5.04
N VAL A 199 9.72 -19.06 4.81
CA VAL A 199 8.49 -19.85 5.00
C VAL A 199 8.51 -21.11 4.13
N ILE A 200 8.83 -20.95 2.83
CA ILE A 200 8.89 -22.08 1.88
C ILE A 200 10.05 -23.01 2.23
N GLY A 201 11.25 -22.47 2.41
CA GLY A 201 12.47 -23.27 2.65
C GLY A 201 12.44 -24.05 3.97
N LYS A 202 11.81 -23.50 5.01
CA LYS A 202 11.68 -24.15 6.32
C LYS A 202 10.32 -24.82 6.54
N ARG A 203 9.42 -24.77 5.54
CA ARG A 203 8.03 -25.26 5.63
C ARG A 203 7.33 -24.82 6.91
N LEU A 204 7.41 -23.52 7.20
CA LEU A 204 6.81 -22.97 8.41
C LEU A 204 5.29 -23.09 8.35
N SER A 205 4.66 -23.39 9.48
CA SER A 205 3.22 -23.21 9.68
C SER A 205 2.86 -21.72 9.79
N VAL A 206 1.56 -21.41 9.69
CA VAL A 206 1.06 -20.03 9.82
C VAL A 206 1.47 -19.42 11.16
N ARG A 207 1.30 -20.15 12.28
CA ARG A 207 1.70 -19.69 13.62
C ARG A 207 3.20 -19.47 13.74
N GLN A 208 4.02 -20.36 13.15
CA GLN A 208 5.47 -20.17 13.13
C GLN A 208 5.87 -18.97 12.28
N THR A 209 5.16 -18.71 11.19
CA THR A 209 5.37 -17.55 10.32
C THR A 209 5.04 -16.25 11.04
N GLU A 210 3.91 -16.18 11.74
CA GLU A 210 3.54 -15.04 12.59
C GLU A 210 4.60 -14.76 13.66
N ASN A 211 5.07 -15.81 14.35
CA ASN A 211 6.15 -15.69 15.34
C ASN A 211 7.47 -15.23 14.72
N TRP A 212 7.81 -15.74 13.53
CA TRP A 212 9.00 -15.33 12.80
C TRP A 212 8.92 -13.86 12.39
N VAL A 213 7.79 -13.41 11.83
CA VAL A 213 7.56 -12.01 11.46
C VAL A 213 7.66 -11.09 12.67
N ARG A 214 7.10 -11.47 13.83
CA ARG A 214 7.19 -10.68 15.07
C ARG A 214 8.62 -10.50 15.58
N THR A 215 9.44 -11.54 15.44
CA THR A 215 10.84 -11.53 15.86
C THR A 215 11.78 -11.05 14.76
N TYR A 216 11.28 -10.88 13.54
CA TYR A 216 12.05 -10.35 12.42
C TYR A 216 12.55 -8.96 12.76
N ARG A 217 13.85 -8.78 12.58
CA ARG A 217 14.50 -7.48 12.61
C ARG A 217 15.13 -7.32 11.24
N PRO A 218 14.80 -6.26 10.48
CA PRO A 218 15.49 -6.01 9.24
C PRO A 218 16.98 -5.92 9.59
N LYS A 219 17.79 -6.79 8.99
CA LYS A 219 19.23 -6.56 8.97
C LYS A 219 19.36 -5.21 8.30
N LYS A 220 19.70 -4.16 9.06
CA LYS A 220 20.08 -2.88 8.47
C LYS A 220 21.16 -3.26 7.47
N LEU A 221 20.83 -3.22 6.19
CA LEU A 221 21.81 -2.98 5.15
C LEU A 221 22.38 -1.64 5.59
N THR A 222 23.48 -1.65 6.34
CA THR A 222 24.35 -0.50 6.40
C THR A 222 24.57 -0.17 4.94
N ARG A 223 23.93 0.91 4.47
CA ARG A 223 24.18 1.44 3.14
C ARG A 223 25.69 1.62 3.11
N ALA A 224 26.37 0.68 2.47
CA ALA A 224 27.78 0.73 2.21
C ALA A 224 27.97 1.78 1.11
N ASN A 225 27.73 3.02 1.48
CA ASN A 225 28.09 4.23 0.77
C ASN A 225 28.43 5.23 1.87
N ALA A 226 29.51 4.94 2.61
CA ALA A 226 30.23 6.02 3.25
C ALA A 226 30.70 6.96 2.11
N PRO A 227 30.38 8.26 2.17
CA PRO A 227 30.94 9.27 1.27
C PRO A 227 32.46 9.06 1.12
N ALA A 228 33.02 9.31 -0.07
CA ALA A 228 34.44 9.09 -0.34
C ALA A 228 35.35 9.76 0.72
N GLU A 229 34.93 10.91 1.23
CA GLU A 229 35.58 11.67 2.30
C GLU A 229 35.65 10.89 3.63
N LEU A 230 34.58 10.20 4.04
CA LEU A 230 34.60 9.38 5.26
C LEU A 230 35.52 8.16 5.14
N ARG A 231 35.67 7.62 3.92
CA ARG A 231 36.63 6.54 3.65
C ARG A 231 38.07 7.03 3.73
N GLN A 232 38.35 8.24 3.26
CA GLN A 232 39.67 8.84 3.37
C GLN A 232 40.04 9.14 4.82
N ILE A 233 39.10 9.68 5.60
CA ILE A 233 39.27 9.91 7.05
C ILE A 233 39.51 8.58 7.78
N ALA A 234 38.77 7.52 7.44
CA ALA A 234 38.98 6.21 8.03
C ALA A 234 40.39 5.67 7.70
N ALA A 235 40.83 5.75 6.45
CA ALA A 235 42.15 5.27 6.03
C ALA A 235 43.31 6.05 6.69
N GLU A 236 43.17 7.37 6.84
CA GLU A 236 44.17 8.20 7.54
C GLU A 236 44.24 7.86 9.04
N ALA A 237 43.09 7.64 9.67
CA ALA A 237 43.02 7.21 11.07
C ALA A 237 43.63 5.81 11.26
N GLU A 238 43.38 4.86 10.33
CA GLU A 238 44.01 3.53 10.33
C GLU A 238 45.54 3.64 10.25
N SER A 239 46.05 4.50 9.36
CA SER A 239 47.50 4.71 9.20
C SER A 239 48.16 5.30 10.46
N LYS A 240 47.53 6.28 11.11
CA LYS A 240 48.10 6.93 12.32
C LYS A 240 47.96 6.09 13.59
N LEU A 241 46.85 5.36 13.73
CA LEU A 241 46.56 4.56 14.92
C LEU A 241 47.09 3.12 14.82
N GLY A 242 47.33 2.62 13.61
CA GLY A 242 47.80 1.27 13.36
C GLY A 242 46.80 0.21 13.83
N LEU A 243 45.49 0.52 13.75
CA LEU A 243 44.37 -0.35 14.07
C LEU A 243 43.28 -0.20 13.01
N PRO A 244 42.48 -1.25 12.72
CA PRO A 244 41.31 -1.14 11.87
C PRO A 244 40.29 -0.13 12.43
N VAL A 245 39.92 0.86 11.62
CA VAL A 245 39.01 1.96 11.99
C VAL A 245 37.82 1.96 11.03
N ARG A 246 36.62 1.82 11.59
CA ARG A 246 35.38 1.94 10.84
C ARG A 246 34.66 3.22 11.20
N VAL A 247 34.48 4.09 10.21
CA VAL A 247 33.68 5.31 10.34
C VAL A 247 32.30 5.07 9.71
N SER A 248 31.24 5.38 10.45
CA SER A 248 29.85 5.24 10.00
C SER A 248 29.05 6.50 10.33
N GLY A 249 28.18 6.92 9.41
CA GLY A 249 27.35 8.13 9.58
C GLY A 249 27.57 9.15 8.47
N SER A 250 27.53 10.43 8.84
CA SER A 250 27.74 11.61 8.00
C SER A 250 28.92 12.44 8.54
N LEU A 251 29.38 13.46 7.80
CA LEU A 251 30.43 14.38 8.25
C LEU A 251 30.07 15.12 9.55
N ASN A 252 28.78 15.46 9.74
CA ASN A 252 28.34 16.26 10.89
C ASN A 252 27.90 15.41 12.10
N ARG A 253 27.61 14.12 11.89
CA ARG A 253 27.18 13.19 12.94
C ARG A 253 27.51 11.76 12.53
N GLY A 254 28.25 11.06 13.36
CA GLY A 254 28.65 9.69 13.10
C GLY A 254 29.23 8.98 14.31
N LYS A 255 29.71 7.76 14.06
CA LYS A 255 30.38 6.90 15.02
C LYS A 255 31.67 6.40 14.41
N VAL A 256 32.75 6.50 15.17
CA VAL A 256 34.06 5.88 14.86
C VAL A 256 34.20 4.66 15.75
N GLU A 257 34.45 3.50 15.14
CA GLU A 257 34.70 2.23 15.84
C GLU A 257 36.15 1.81 15.60
N LEU A 258 36.89 1.61 16.69
CA LEU A 258 38.25 1.10 16.70
C LEU A 258 38.23 -0.37 17.15
N ARG A 259 38.92 -1.24 16.43
CA ARG A 259 39.06 -2.66 16.82
C ARG A 259 40.51 -2.95 17.18
N TYR A 260 40.72 -3.51 18.36
CA TYR A 260 42.00 -4.03 18.84
C TYR A 260 41.86 -5.53 19.13
N SER A 261 42.96 -6.26 18.99
CA SER A 261 43.00 -7.71 19.17
C SER A 261 43.70 -8.13 20.47
N ASN A 262 44.44 -7.22 21.09
CA ASN A 262 45.17 -7.47 22.34
C ASN A 262 45.21 -6.21 23.24
N ARG A 263 45.65 -6.39 24.48
CA ARG A 263 45.70 -5.32 25.48
C ARG A 263 46.73 -4.23 25.14
N GLU A 264 47.87 -4.62 24.57
CA GLU A 264 48.94 -3.69 24.18
C GLU A 264 48.45 -2.68 23.13
N GLU A 265 47.66 -3.15 22.15
CA GLU A 265 47.02 -2.32 21.13
C GLU A 265 46.03 -1.31 21.72
N LEU A 266 45.26 -1.73 22.72
CA LEU A 266 44.32 -0.85 23.44
C LEU A 266 45.08 0.24 24.21
N GLU A 267 46.11 -0.13 24.98
CA GLU A 267 46.91 0.82 25.78
C GLU A 267 47.64 1.83 24.88
N ARG A 268 48.18 1.38 23.75
CA ARG A 268 48.82 2.24 22.74
C ARG A 268 47.86 3.27 22.14
N VAL A 269 46.62 2.88 21.83
CA VAL A 269 45.63 3.81 21.26
C VAL A 269 45.01 4.71 22.32
N TYR A 270 44.81 4.20 23.53
CA TYR A 270 44.37 5.01 24.66
C TYR A 270 45.35 6.15 24.95
N GLY A 271 46.66 5.87 24.97
CA GLY A 271 47.69 6.91 25.16
C GLY A 271 47.68 7.99 24.08
N LYS A 272 47.38 7.63 22.83
CA LYS A 272 47.28 8.59 21.71
C LYS A 272 45.99 9.42 21.70
N LEU A 273 44.92 8.96 22.36
CA LEU A 273 43.63 9.66 22.39
C LEU A 273 43.49 10.61 23.59
N VAL A 274 44.23 10.36 24.66
CA VAL A 274 44.16 11.12 25.93
C VAL A 274 45.32 12.11 26.08
N SER A 275 46.35 12.02 25.23
CA SER A 275 47.46 12.99 25.15
C SER A 275 47.16 14.15 24.22
#